data_AF-A0A3D4MYV5-F1
#
_entry.id   AF-A0A3D4MYV5-F1
#
_cell.length_a   1.000
_cell.length_b   1.000
_cell.length_c   1.000
_cell.angle_alpha   90.00
_cell.angle_beta   90.00
_cell.angle_gamma   90.00
#
_symmetry.space_group_name_H-M   'P 1'
#
loop_
_entity.id
_entity.type
_entity.pdbx_description
1 polymer ?
#
loop_
_entity_poly.entity_id
_entity_poly.type
_entity_poly.pdbx_seq_one_letter_code
_entity_poly.pdbx_strand_id
1 'polypeptide(L)'
;QAMKANPVPLPSGEIYTAMQLGTVSGEDNALSTQYSTRTYEQGKYINVWNYMGDGVLVVVNKDWFDGLSADFQKDLLEVAAASTEVVLKSTIEREKIARDAMGKAGIQFTDFTAEMKEPWRDLMGPAYDAIKKTIGEAAWNELVKVADATR
;
A
#
# COMPACT_ATOMS: atom_id res chain seq x y z
N GLN A 1 5.30 -6.66 14.09
CA GLN A 1 5.76 -6.81 15.48
C GLN A 1 4.82 -6.18 16.49
N ALA A 2 4.48 -4.88 16.38
CA ALA A 2 3.49 -4.20 17.23
C ALA A 2 2.17 -4.98 17.37
N MET A 3 1.65 -5.49 16.26
CA MET A 3 0.44 -6.33 16.19
C MET A 3 0.63 -7.78 16.65
N LYS A 4 1.74 -8.11 17.34
CA LYS A 4 2.14 -9.47 17.76
C LYS A 4 2.32 -10.50 16.63
N ALA A 5 2.42 -10.03 15.38
CA ALA A 5 2.84 -10.83 14.23
C ALA A 5 4.36 -10.76 14.01
N ASN A 6 4.91 -11.82 13.39
CA ASN A 6 6.31 -11.91 12.99
C ASN A 6 6.46 -11.59 11.49
N PRO A 7 6.90 -10.39 11.09
CA PRO A 7 7.08 -10.05 9.68
C PRO A 7 8.26 -10.80 9.09
N VAL A 8 8.09 -11.33 7.87
CA VAL A 8 9.14 -12.03 7.13
C VAL A 8 9.40 -11.25 5.84
N PRO A 9 10.61 -10.68 5.64
CA PRO A 9 10.93 -9.98 4.40
C PRO A 9 11.08 -11.00 3.26
N LEU A 10 10.30 -10.81 2.19
CA LEU A 10 10.34 -11.65 0.99
C LEU A 10 10.29 -10.78 -0.28
N PRO A 11 10.96 -11.18 -1.36
CA PRO A 11 10.68 -10.64 -2.69
C PRO A 11 9.21 -10.86 -3.07
N SER A 12 8.60 -9.87 -3.72
CA SER A 12 7.16 -9.94 -4.08
C SER A 12 6.79 -11.17 -4.90
N GLY A 13 7.67 -11.59 -5.82
CA GLY A 13 7.48 -12.79 -6.64
C GLY A 13 7.48 -14.12 -5.87
N GLU A 14 7.93 -14.12 -4.62
CA GLU A 14 7.99 -15.33 -3.78
C GLU A 14 6.80 -15.46 -2.84
N ILE A 15 5.99 -14.41 -2.66
CA ILE A 15 4.90 -14.37 -1.67
C ILE A 15 3.86 -15.46 -1.93
N TYR A 16 3.44 -15.65 -3.19
CA TYR A 16 2.47 -16.69 -3.54
C TYR A 16 2.96 -18.08 -3.10
N THR A 17 4.19 -18.44 -3.48
CA THR A 17 4.77 -19.74 -3.13
C THR A 17 5.02 -19.86 -1.63
N ALA A 18 5.43 -18.78 -0.96
CA ALA A 18 5.63 -18.77 0.48
C ALA A 18 4.30 -19.01 1.25
N MET A 19 3.19 -18.44 0.78
CA MET A 19 1.85 -18.74 1.31
C MET A 19 1.43 -20.17 1.00
N GLN A 20 1.63 -20.63 -0.24
CA GLN A 20 1.28 -21.99 -0.68
C GLN A 20 2.01 -23.07 0.13
N LEU A 21 3.28 -22.84 0.45
CA LEU A 21 4.10 -23.75 1.26
C LEU A 21 3.90 -23.57 2.76
N GLY A 22 3.13 -22.56 3.19
CA GLY A 22 2.89 -22.25 4.60
C GLY A 22 4.08 -21.60 5.31
N THR A 23 5.08 -21.12 4.58
CA THR A 23 6.21 -20.33 5.13
C THR A 23 5.70 -19.04 5.78
N VAL A 24 4.67 -18.42 5.19
CA VAL A 24 3.94 -17.29 5.77
C VAL A 24 2.45 -17.58 5.78
N SER A 25 1.73 -17.07 6.77
CA SER A 25 0.29 -17.33 6.93
C SER A 25 -0.61 -16.28 6.26
N GLY A 26 -0.02 -15.22 5.73
CA GLY A 26 -0.73 -14.09 5.13
C GLY A 26 0.22 -13.00 4.67
N GLU A 27 -0.34 -12.03 3.97
CA GLU A 27 0.33 -10.84 3.45
C GLU A 27 -0.64 -9.65 3.49
N ASP A 28 -0.12 -8.45 3.32
CA ASP A 28 -0.89 -7.21 3.25
C ASP A 28 -0.64 -6.47 1.94
N ASN A 29 -1.71 -6.20 1.18
CA ASN A 29 -1.67 -5.42 -0.06
C ASN A 29 -3.07 -4.90 -0.43
N ALA A 30 -3.11 -3.95 -1.37
CA ALA A 30 -4.36 -3.52 -1.99
C ALA A 30 -5.04 -4.67 -2.78
N LEU A 31 -6.37 -4.65 -2.90
CA LEU A 31 -7.11 -5.78 -3.50
C LEU A 31 -6.70 -6.03 -4.95
N SER A 32 -6.43 -4.96 -5.70
CA SER A 32 -5.96 -5.04 -7.08
C SER A 32 -4.60 -5.75 -7.20
N THR A 33 -3.69 -5.53 -6.25
CA THR A 33 -2.40 -6.25 -6.18
C THR A 33 -2.61 -7.71 -5.83
N GLN A 34 -3.41 -8.01 -4.80
CA GLN A 34 -3.68 -9.41 -4.40
C GLN A 34 -4.31 -10.19 -5.56
N TYR A 35 -5.24 -9.59 -6.29
CA TYR A 35 -5.89 -10.19 -7.45
C TYR A 35 -4.92 -10.43 -8.61
N SER A 36 -4.15 -9.40 -9.01
CA SER A 36 -3.22 -9.50 -10.14
C SER A 36 -2.04 -10.46 -9.88
N THR A 37 -1.59 -10.59 -8.64
CA THR A 37 -0.54 -11.53 -8.22
C THR A 37 -1.09 -12.90 -7.81
N ARG A 38 -2.42 -13.05 -7.77
CA ARG A 38 -3.15 -14.27 -7.40
C ARG A 38 -2.87 -14.77 -5.98
N THR A 39 -2.29 -13.95 -5.09
CA THR A 39 -2.03 -14.33 -3.69
C THR A 39 -3.32 -14.69 -2.94
N TYR A 40 -4.47 -14.13 -3.36
CA TYR A 40 -5.78 -14.48 -2.83
C TYR A 40 -6.12 -15.98 -2.94
N GLU A 41 -5.55 -16.72 -3.90
CA GLU A 41 -5.81 -18.16 -4.06
C GLU A 41 -5.26 -18.99 -2.88
N GLN A 42 -4.29 -18.45 -2.15
CA GLN A 42 -3.68 -19.10 -0.98
C GLN A 42 -4.30 -18.60 0.34
N GLY A 43 -5.23 -17.63 0.28
CA GLY A 43 -5.96 -17.10 1.43
C GLY A 43 -7.45 -17.41 1.38
N LYS A 44 -8.13 -17.30 2.52
CA LYS A 44 -9.60 -17.46 2.61
C LYS A 44 -10.32 -16.18 3.04
N TYR A 45 -9.60 -15.30 3.73
CA TYR A 45 -10.14 -14.12 4.39
C TYR A 45 -9.34 -12.91 3.97
N ILE A 46 -10.02 -11.81 3.67
CA ILE A 46 -9.40 -10.51 3.46
C ILE A 46 -10.06 -9.50 4.40
N ASN A 47 -9.26 -8.92 5.28
CA ASN A 47 -9.67 -7.84 6.18
C ASN A 47 -9.42 -6.50 5.47
N VAL A 48 -10.50 -5.85 5.04
CA VAL A 48 -10.45 -4.55 4.36
C VAL A 48 -10.29 -3.47 5.43
N TRP A 49 -9.04 -3.27 5.83
CA TRP A 49 -8.67 -2.45 6.97
C TRP A 49 -8.43 -0.98 6.57
N ASN A 50 -7.91 -0.71 5.37
CA ASN A 50 -7.58 0.66 4.93
C ASN A 50 -6.71 1.39 5.98
N TYR A 51 -5.63 0.75 6.44
CA TYR A 51 -4.75 1.26 7.50
C TYR A 51 -3.63 2.18 6.98
N MET A 52 -3.46 2.26 5.66
CA MET A 52 -2.41 3.04 5.01
C MET A 52 -2.91 3.57 3.66
N GLY A 53 -2.51 4.80 3.32
CA GLY A 53 -2.57 5.30 1.96
C GLY A 53 -1.30 4.85 1.22
N ASP A 54 -1.46 4.10 0.13
CA ASP A 54 -0.34 3.66 -0.70
C ASP A 54 -0.02 4.71 -1.77
N GLY A 55 1.26 4.99 -1.96
CA GLY A 55 1.75 6.04 -2.85
C GLY A 55 2.99 5.56 -3.59
N VAL A 56 2.98 5.70 -4.92
CA VAL A 56 4.11 5.36 -5.77
C VAL A 56 4.86 6.62 -6.17
N LEU A 57 6.17 6.62 -5.94
CA LEU A 57 7.05 7.68 -6.40
C LEU A 57 7.56 7.35 -7.80
N VAL A 58 7.33 8.24 -8.76
CA VAL A 58 8.00 8.18 -10.07
C VAL A 58 9.36 8.84 -9.90
N VAL A 59 10.41 8.04 -10.06
CA VAL A 59 11.81 8.48 -9.90
C VAL A 59 12.59 8.24 -11.17
N VAL A 60 13.50 9.16 -11.48
CA VAL A 60 14.41 9.06 -12.65
C VAL A 60 15.83 9.36 -12.20
N ASN A 61 16.81 8.88 -12.97
CA ASN A 61 18.20 9.28 -12.76
C ASN A 61 18.34 10.79 -13.01
N LYS A 62 18.94 11.51 -12.07
CA LYS A 62 19.05 12.96 -12.12
C LYS A 62 19.93 13.44 -13.28
N ASP A 63 21.09 12.82 -13.49
CA ASP A 63 22.02 13.24 -14.55
C ASP A 63 21.42 13.04 -15.95
N TRP A 64 20.67 11.94 -16.13
CA TRP A 64 19.92 11.70 -17.35
C TRP A 64 18.85 12.77 -17.57
N PHE A 65 18.06 13.08 -16.55
CA PHE A 65 17.01 14.09 -16.65
C PHE A 65 17.57 15.49 -16.92
N ASP A 66 18.61 15.89 -16.18
CA ASP A 66 19.30 17.17 -16.34
C ASP A 66 19.98 17.29 -17.73
N GLY A 67 20.35 16.16 -18.34
CA GLY A 67 20.91 16.10 -19.70
C GLY A 67 19.89 16.22 -20.84
N LEU A 68 18.58 16.18 -20.55
CA LEU A 68 17.52 16.39 -21.53
C LEU A 68 17.41 17.88 -21.93
N SER A 69 16.79 18.16 -23.07
CA SER A 69 16.42 19.54 -23.42
C SER A 69 15.37 20.08 -22.44
N ALA A 70 15.31 21.40 -22.29
CA ALA A 70 14.35 22.06 -21.41
C ALA A 70 12.88 21.71 -21.76
N ASP A 71 12.57 21.56 -23.05
CA ASP A 71 11.24 21.16 -23.50
C ASP A 71 10.89 19.75 -23.04
N PHE A 72 11.82 18.78 -23.17
CA PHE A 72 11.57 17.41 -22.69
C PHE A 72 11.46 17.33 -21.17
N GLN A 73 12.28 18.09 -20.43
CA GLN A 73 12.15 18.15 -18.97
C GLN A 73 10.76 18.63 -18.56
N LYS A 74 10.29 19.70 -19.21
CA LYS A 74 8.96 20.27 -18.96
C LYS A 74 7.87 19.26 -19.29
N ASP A 75 7.90 18.64 -20.47
CA ASP A 75 6.89 17.68 -20.90
C ASP A 75 6.81 16.47 -19.95
N LEU A 76 7.95 15.95 -19.51
CA LEU A 76 7.99 14.83 -18.56
C LEU A 76 7.37 15.20 -17.21
N LEU A 77 7.65 16.40 -16.68
CA LEU A 77 7.07 16.86 -15.43
C LEU A 77 5.55 17.07 -15.55
N GLU A 78 5.08 17.64 -16.66
CA GLU A 78 3.65 17.85 -16.93
C GLU A 78 2.91 16.51 -17.04
N VAL A 79 3.45 15.55 -17.79
CA VAL A 79 2.87 14.21 -17.93
C VAL A 79 2.90 13.45 -16.60
N ALA A 80 3.99 13.54 -15.83
CA ALA A 80 4.06 12.91 -14.51
C ALA A 80 2.98 13.46 -13.58
N ALA A 81 2.80 14.79 -13.54
CA ALA A 81 1.73 15.41 -12.75
C ALA A 81 0.34 14.96 -13.20
N ALA A 82 0.06 15.01 -14.51
CA ALA A 82 -1.22 14.62 -15.09
C ALA A 82 -1.54 13.12 -14.89
N SER A 83 -0.51 12.26 -14.84
CA SER A 83 -0.68 10.82 -14.65
C SER A 83 -1.31 10.46 -13.31
N THR A 84 -1.13 11.30 -12.28
CA THR A 84 -1.64 11.06 -10.93
C THR A 84 -3.15 10.82 -10.92
N GLU A 85 -3.92 11.70 -11.58
CA GLU A 85 -5.38 11.59 -11.61
C GLU A 85 -5.82 10.33 -12.37
N VAL A 86 -5.15 10.02 -13.47
CA VAL A 86 -5.42 8.83 -14.29
C VAL A 86 -5.17 7.55 -13.48
N VAL A 87 -4.03 7.48 -12.78
CA VAL A 87 -3.65 6.32 -11.97
C VAL A 87 -4.60 6.16 -10.77
N LEU A 88 -4.99 7.23 -10.10
CA LEU A 88 -5.95 7.18 -8.99
C LEU A 88 -7.31 6.65 -9.45
N LYS A 89 -7.86 7.18 -10.55
CA LYS A 89 -9.12 6.71 -11.14
C LYS A 89 -9.06 5.23 -11.50
N SER A 90 -7.99 4.83 -12.20
CA SER A 90 -7.78 3.43 -12.59
C SER A 90 -7.65 2.50 -11.38
N THR A 91 -6.96 2.94 -10.33
CA THR A 91 -6.77 2.14 -9.12
C THR A 91 -8.10 1.89 -8.42
N ILE A 92 -8.94 2.92 -8.24
CA ILE A 92 -10.28 2.77 -7.63
C ILE A 92 -11.15 1.79 -8.44
N GLU A 93 -11.08 1.82 -9.76
CA GLU A 93 -11.80 0.89 -10.61
C GLU A 93 -11.29 -0.55 -10.46
N ARG A 94 -9.97 -0.74 -10.47
CA ARG A 94 -9.34 -2.07 -10.29
C ARG A 94 -9.63 -2.67 -8.93
N GLU A 95 -9.69 -1.88 -7.85
CA GLU A 95 -10.08 -2.36 -6.52
C GLU A 95 -11.49 -2.96 -6.53
N LYS A 96 -12.45 -2.32 -7.22
CA LYS A 96 -13.83 -2.83 -7.34
C LYS A 96 -13.89 -4.13 -8.14
N ILE A 97 -13.18 -4.18 -9.27
CA ILE A 97 -13.10 -5.37 -10.13
C ILE A 97 -12.48 -6.53 -9.35
N ALA A 98 -11.36 -6.28 -8.68
CA ALA A 98 -10.65 -7.28 -7.88
C ALA A 98 -11.52 -7.82 -6.75
N ARG A 99 -12.22 -6.95 -6.03
CA ARG A 99 -13.13 -7.35 -4.94
C ARG A 99 -14.26 -8.25 -5.43
N ASP A 100 -14.93 -7.88 -6.52
CA ASP A 100 -16.01 -8.69 -7.11
C ASP A 100 -15.50 -10.05 -7.58
N ALA A 101 -14.38 -10.08 -8.30
CA ALA A 101 -13.78 -11.31 -8.81
C ALA A 101 -13.36 -12.25 -7.68
N MET A 102 -12.66 -11.73 -6.67
CA MET A 102 -12.24 -12.51 -5.51
C MET A 102 -13.43 -12.99 -4.66
N GLY A 103 -14.48 -12.19 -4.52
CA GLY A 103 -15.72 -12.60 -3.83
C GLY A 103 -16.41 -13.77 -4.54
N LYS A 104 -16.48 -13.72 -5.87
CA LYS A 104 -16.97 -14.84 -6.70
C LYS A 104 -16.10 -16.09 -6.60
N ALA A 105 -14.79 -15.92 -6.36
CA ALA A 105 -13.85 -17.00 -6.09
C ALA A 105 -13.94 -17.56 -4.65
N GLY A 106 -14.85 -17.04 -3.82
CA GLY A 106 -15.13 -17.54 -2.47
C GLY A 106 -14.36 -16.87 -1.34
N ILE A 107 -13.67 -15.76 -1.61
CA ILE A 107 -13.01 -14.97 -0.56
C ILE A 107 -14.04 -14.33 0.36
N GLN A 108 -13.79 -14.43 1.67
CA GLN A 108 -14.60 -13.79 2.70
C GLN A 108 -13.99 -12.44 3.07
N PHE A 109 -14.68 -11.36 2.71
CA PHE A 109 -14.28 -10.00 3.08
C PHE A 109 -14.84 -9.61 4.43
N THR A 110 -14.02 -8.96 5.24
CA THR A 110 -14.45 -8.25 6.45
C THR A 110 -14.06 -6.78 6.32
N ASP A 111 -15.04 -5.89 6.19
CA ASP A 111 -14.81 -4.45 6.18
C ASP A 111 -14.68 -3.94 7.63
N PHE A 112 -13.52 -3.38 7.97
CA PHE A 112 -13.26 -2.92 9.33
C PHE A 112 -13.96 -1.59 9.59
N THR A 113 -14.80 -1.56 10.63
CA THR A 113 -15.36 -0.32 11.18
C THR A 113 -14.30 0.46 11.96
N ALA A 114 -14.60 1.70 12.35
CA ALA A 114 -13.70 2.48 13.20
C ALA A 114 -13.44 1.75 14.54
N GLU A 115 -14.49 1.21 15.15
CA GLU A 115 -14.43 0.48 16.43
C GLU A 115 -13.57 -0.78 16.31
N MET A 116 -13.66 -1.50 15.20
CA MET A 116 -12.81 -2.67 14.94
C MET A 116 -11.33 -2.29 14.82
N LYS A 117 -11.01 -1.06 14.42
CA LYS A 117 -9.62 -0.57 14.26
C LYS A 117 -9.00 -0.11 15.58
N GLU A 118 -9.79 0.41 16.53
CA GLU A 118 -9.26 1.02 17.76
C GLU A 118 -8.26 0.13 18.54
N PRO A 119 -8.55 -1.15 18.82
CA PRO A 119 -7.60 -2.00 19.54
C PRO A 119 -6.26 -2.17 18.81
N TRP A 120 -6.27 -2.10 17.48
CA TRP A 120 -5.06 -2.17 16.70
C TRP A 120 -4.29 -0.84 16.69
N ARG A 121 -5.00 0.29 16.65
CA ARG A 121 -4.37 1.62 16.74
C ARG A 121 -3.59 1.77 18.04
N ASP A 122 -4.14 1.29 19.15
CA ASP A 122 -3.50 1.32 20.47
C ASP A 122 -2.16 0.54 20.48
N LEU A 123 -2.06 -0.54 19.69
CA LEU A 123 -0.83 -1.32 19.58
C LEU A 123 0.26 -0.61 18.76
N MET A 124 -0.09 0.38 17.93
CA MET A 124 0.85 0.96 16.96
C MET A 124 1.78 2.03 17.54
N GLY A 125 1.55 2.51 18.77
CA GLY A 125 2.38 3.53 19.41
C GLY A 125 3.90 3.29 19.27
N PRO A 126 4.42 2.11 19.67
CA PRO A 126 5.85 1.81 19.53
C PRO A 126 6.36 1.82 18.08
N ALA A 127 5.52 1.45 17.10
CA ALA A 127 5.89 1.49 15.70
C ALA A 127 5.96 2.94 15.19
N TYR A 128 5.01 3.78 15.58
CA TYR A 128 5.02 5.21 15.28
C TYR A 128 6.19 5.94 15.93
N ASP A 129 6.57 5.59 17.16
CA ASP A 129 7.76 6.14 17.83
C ASP A 129 9.05 5.79 17.06
N ALA A 130 9.17 4.54 16.59
CA ALA A 130 10.30 4.11 15.78
C ALA A 130 10.36 4.87 14.44
N ILE A 131 9.22 5.08 13.79
CA ILE A 131 9.14 5.89 12.56
C ILE A 131 9.54 7.34 12.85
N LYS A 132 8.95 7.98 13.88
CA LYS A 132 9.29 9.36 14.30
C LYS A 132 10.77 9.53 14.57
N LYS A 133 11.41 8.56 15.25
CA LYS A 133 12.86 8.56 15.49
C LYS A 133 13.67 8.48 14.19
N THR A 134 13.17 7.75 13.20
CA THR A 134 13.86 7.53 11.91
C THR A 134 13.78 8.75 11.00
N ILE A 135 12.59 9.32 10.83
CA ILE A 135 12.36 10.44 9.91
C ILE A 135 12.57 11.82 10.56
N GLY A 136 12.65 11.86 11.89
CA GLY A 136 12.77 13.09 12.66
C GLY A 136 11.43 13.76 12.95
N GLU A 137 11.41 14.62 13.97
CA GLU A 137 10.18 15.21 14.49
C GLU A 137 9.49 16.15 13.50
N ALA A 138 10.24 16.93 12.74
CA ALA A 138 9.67 17.84 11.74
C ALA A 138 8.90 17.07 10.64
N ALA A 139 9.51 16.03 10.07
CA ALA A 139 8.87 15.21 9.04
C ALA A 139 7.68 14.43 9.60
N TRP A 140 7.79 13.92 10.83
CA TRP A 140 6.67 13.26 11.51
C TRP A 140 5.48 14.17 11.70
N ASN A 141 5.69 15.40 12.18
CA ASN A 141 4.60 16.35 12.41
C ASN A 141 3.90 16.74 11.10
N GLU A 142 4.65 16.90 10.00
CA GLU A 142 4.05 17.16 8.69
C GLU A 142 3.27 15.95 8.17
N LEU A 143 3.81 14.73 8.31
CA LEU A 143 3.10 13.50 7.95
C LEU A 143 1.77 13.36 8.70
N VAL A 144 1.77 13.57 10.02
CA VAL A 144 0.55 13.49 10.84
C VAL A 144 -0.47 14.55 10.41
N LYS A 145 -0.03 15.79 10.20
CA LYS A 145 -0.89 16.88 9.74
C LYS A 145 -1.56 16.56 8.40
N VAL A 146 -0.79 16.04 7.43
CA VAL A 146 -1.34 15.64 6.12
C VAL A 146 -2.31 14.48 6.28
N ALA A 147 -1.95 13.45 7.06
CA ALA A 147 -2.80 12.30 7.28
C ALA A 147 -4.14 12.69 7.93
N ASP A 148 -4.13 13.57 8.94
CA ASP A 148 -5.35 14.04 9.60
C ASP A 148 -6.23 14.91 8.69
N ALA A 149 -5.65 15.66 7.75
CA ALA A 149 -6.41 16.42 6.76
C ALA A 149 -7.11 15.54 5.71
N THR A 150 -6.71 14.26 5.59
CA THR A 150 -7.26 13.28 4.64
C THR A 150 -8.23 12.28 5.28
N ARG A 151 -8.46 12.37 6.60
CA ARG A 151 -9.44 11.57 7.35
C ARG A 151 -10.80 12.22 7.35
#